data_AF-A0A351FF64-F1
#
_entry.id   AF-A0A351FF64-F1
#
_cell.length_a   1.000
_cell.length_b   1.000
_cell.length_c   1.000
_cell.angle_alpha   90.00
_cell.angle_beta   90.00
_cell.angle_gamma   90.00
#
_symmetry.space_group_name_H-M   'P 1'
#
loop_
_entity.id
_entity.type
_entity.pdbx_description
1 polymer ?
#
loop_
_entity_poly.entity_id
_entity_poly.type
_entity_poly.pdbx_seq_one_letter_code
_entity_poly.pdbx_strand_id
1 'polypeptide(L)'
;MSTENEDQEIPESQPEELGFDAVDLMLDGNLKGQIGYSMIKAVASALDEKMRILIDAEEGFEPQEEESFAEVAMPEIEAMAQAVLEGCVDFSKIHFWEACETAEVGWEESVGEDGETAHRIPYGDPLETPRPGNRILSNLEQIHTWLETVHKIHEEKGMGWVSPYGCPEDGQQAYETRAQCLSSLSETISSIKNNFDL
;
A
#
# COMPACT_ATOMS: atom_id res chain seq x y z
N MET A 1 -25.38 -41.13 -34.67
CA MET A 1 -24.18 -40.84 -33.85
C MET A 1 -24.52 -39.63 -33.02
N SER A 2 -24.47 -39.80 -31.71
CA SER A 2 -25.03 -38.91 -30.70
C SER A 2 -24.27 -37.60 -30.61
N THR A 3 -25.01 -36.49 -30.62
CA THR A 3 -24.53 -35.16 -30.23
C THR A 3 -24.78 -35.01 -28.73
N GLU A 4 -23.73 -35.11 -27.93
CA GLU A 4 -23.74 -34.70 -26.53
C GLU A 4 -23.32 -33.23 -26.48
N ASN A 5 -24.25 -32.36 -26.08
CA ASN A 5 -23.98 -30.99 -25.68
C ASN A 5 -23.34 -31.07 -24.28
N GLU A 6 -22.06 -30.73 -24.17
CA GLU A 6 -21.45 -30.44 -22.88
C GLU A 6 -21.96 -29.07 -22.42
N ASP A 7 -22.87 -29.10 -21.44
CA ASP A 7 -23.23 -27.94 -20.64
C ASP A 7 -21.96 -27.43 -19.93
N GLN A 8 -21.44 -26.29 -20.40
CA GLN A 8 -20.43 -25.55 -19.66
C GLN A 8 -21.12 -24.92 -18.44
N GLU A 9 -21.01 -25.58 -17.28
CA GLU A 9 -21.26 -24.95 -15.99
C GLU A 9 -20.29 -23.76 -15.85
N ILE A 10 -20.81 -22.56 -16.07
CA ILE A 10 -20.17 -21.32 -15.61
C ILE A 10 -20.10 -21.47 -14.08
N PRO A 11 -18.92 -21.43 -13.45
CA PRO A 11 -18.86 -21.45 -12.00
C PRO A 11 -19.64 -20.24 -11.51
N GLU A 12 -20.73 -20.46 -10.78
CA GLU A 12 -21.36 -19.40 -10.00
C GLU A 12 -20.27 -18.87 -9.08
N SER A 13 -19.75 -17.69 -9.40
CA SER A 13 -18.94 -16.91 -8.46
C SER A 13 -19.80 -16.76 -7.21
N GLN A 14 -19.46 -17.50 -6.16
CA GLN A 14 -20.05 -17.26 -4.85
C GLN A 14 -19.96 -15.76 -4.60
N PRO A 15 -21.06 -15.07 -4.25
CA PRO A 15 -20.94 -13.69 -3.82
C PRO A 15 -19.94 -13.70 -2.66
N GLU A 16 -18.81 -13.01 -2.82
CA GLU A 16 -17.91 -12.78 -1.70
C GLU A 16 -18.79 -12.27 -0.55
N GLU A 17 -18.87 -13.04 0.54
CA GLU A 17 -19.50 -12.55 1.76
C GLU A 17 -18.84 -11.20 2.01
N LEU A 18 -19.65 -10.14 2.06
CA LEU A 18 -19.17 -8.79 2.38
C LEU A 18 -18.51 -8.87 3.77
N GLY A 19 -17.20 -9.08 3.77
CA GLY A 19 -16.39 -9.22 4.97
C GLY A 19 -16.52 -7.93 5.75
N PHE A 20 -17.15 -8.02 6.92
CA PHE A 20 -17.40 -6.86 7.77
C PHE A 20 -16.05 -6.30 8.26
N ASP A 21 -15.72 -5.06 7.89
CA ASP A 21 -14.50 -4.40 8.36
C ASP A 21 -14.72 -3.80 9.76
N ALA A 22 -13.73 -3.92 10.66
CA ALA A 22 -13.75 -3.28 11.97
C ALA A 22 -13.92 -1.76 11.86
N VAL A 23 -13.32 -1.18 10.83
CA VAL A 23 -13.39 0.25 10.57
C VAL A 23 -14.78 0.67 10.08
N ASP A 24 -15.47 -0.17 9.31
CA ASP A 24 -16.85 0.10 8.89
C ASP A 24 -17.82 0.11 10.09
N LEU A 25 -17.59 -0.75 11.08
CA LEU A 25 -18.31 -0.74 12.37
C LEU A 25 -18.04 0.53 13.18
N MET A 26 -16.77 0.94 13.26
CA MET A 26 -16.41 2.19 13.95
C MET A 26 -17.01 3.42 13.30
N LEU A 27 -17.26 3.36 11.99
CA LEU A 27 -17.85 4.42 11.20
C LEU A 27 -19.36 4.28 11.04
N ASP A 28 -20.04 3.43 11.83
CA ASP A 28 -21.49 3.31 11.76
C ASP A 28 -22.18 4.67 11.98
N GLY A 29 -23.16 4.97 11.14
CA GLY A 29 -23.78 6.30 11.07
C GLY A 29 -22.93 7.41 10.46
N ASN A 30 -21.66 7.16 10.10
CA ASN A 30 -20.76 8.09 9.41
C ASN A 30 -20.48 7.66 7.95
N LEU A 31 -21.49 7.82 7.10
CA LEU A 31 -21.40 7.46 5.66
C LEU A 31 -20.23 8.16 4.94
N LYS A 32 -19.90 9.41 5.32
CA LYS A 32 -18.76 10.14 4.73
C LYS A 32 -17.45 9.41 5.01
N GLY A 33 -17.24 8.98 6.26
CA GLY A 33 -16.06 8.21 6.65
C GLY A 33 -16.00 6.86 5.94
N GLN A 34 -17.12 6.12 5.89
CA GLN A 34 -17.18 4.81 5.22
C GLN A 34 -16.80 4.90 3.74
N ILE A 35 -17.33 5.90 3.02
CA ILE A 35 -16.97 6.13 1.61
C ILE A 35 -15.49 6.47 1.47
N GLY A 36 -14.97 7.37 2.32
CA GLY A 36 -13.56 7.75 2.32
C GLY A 36 -12.64 6.54 2.53
N TYR A 37 -12.88 5.78 3.59
CA TYR A 37 -12.11 4.59 3.93
C TYR A 37 -12.16 3.54 2.81
N SER A 38 -13.34 3.27 2.24
CA SER A 38 -13.51 2.32 1.13
C SER A 38 -12.66 2.70 -0.09
N MET A 39 -12.62 4.00 -0.43
CA MET A 39 -11.80 4.50 -1.54
C MET A 39 -10.30 4.34 -1.24
N ILE A 40 -9.86 4.68 -0.03
CA ILE A 40 -8.46 4.51 0.38
C ILE A 40 -8.06 3.03 0.38
N LYS A 41 -8.92 2.14 0.88
CA LYS A 41 -8.68 0.69 0.86
C LYS A 41 -8.51 0.14 -0.56
N ALA A 42 -9.29 0.62 -1.52
CA ALA A 42 -9.15 0.24 -2.92
C ALA A 42 -7.81 0.74 -3.53
N VAL A 43 -7.44 2.00 -3.26
CA VAL A 43 -6.14 2.56 -3.70
C VAL A 43 -4.98 1.79 -3.06
N ALA A 44 -5.07 1.51 -1.77
CA ALA A 44 -4.06 0.75 -1.02
C ALA A 44 -3.88 -0.66 -1.60
N SER A 45 -4.97 -1.35 -1.92
CA SER A 45 -4.94 -2.69 -2.53
C SER A 45 -4.28 -2.67 -3.91
N ALA A 46 -4.61 -1.68 -4.75
CA ALA A 46 -4.00 -1.54 -6.07
C ALA A 46 -2.50 -1.24 -6.00
N LEU A 47 -2.07 -0.41 -5.04
CA LEU A 47 -0.65 -0.15 -4.78
C LEU A 47 0.05 -1.41 -4.27
N ASP A 48 -0.54 -2.10 -3.30
CA ASP A 48 0.04 -3.30 -2.69
C ASP A 48 0.25 -4.42 -3.70
N GLU A 49 -0.66 -4.59 -4.65
CA GLU A 49 -0.50 -5.56 -5.75
C GLU A 49 0.78 -5.29 -6.56
N LYS A 50 1.09 -4.02 -6.86
CA LYS A 50 2.29 -3.66 -7.63
C LYS A 50 3.55 -3.71 -6.78
N MET A 51 3.45 -3.34 -5.50
CA MET A 51 4.55 -3.48 -4.54
C MET A 51 4.98 -4.93 -4.39
N ARG A 52 4.04 -5.86 -4.25
CA ARG A 52 4.36 -7.29 -4.11
C ARG A 52 5.16 -7.84 -5.27
N ILE A 53 4.90 -7.39 -6.50
CA ILE A 53 5.69 -7.80 -7.67
C ILE A 53 7.18 -7.45 -7.47
N LEU A 54 7.49 -6.24 -6.98
CA LEU A 54 8.87 -5.84 -6.74
C LEU A 54 9.46 -6.45 -5.46
N ILE A 55 8.66 -6.62 -4.40
CA ILE A 55 9.11 -7.30 -3.17
C ILE A 55 9.50 -8.74 -3.50
N ASP A 56 8.63 -9.48 -4.21
CA ASP A 56 8.92 -10.86 -4.62
C ASP A 56 10.14 -10.93 -5.55
N ALA A 57 10.32 -9.92 -6.41
CA ALA A 57 11.50 -9.81 -7.28
C ALA A 57 12.79 -9.52 -6.48
N GLU A 58 12.73 -8.69 -5.45
CA GLU A 58 13.85 -8.41 -4.54
C GLU A 58 14.22 -9.66 -3.73
N GLU A 59 13.24 -10.35 -3.16
CA GLU A 59 13.45 -11.57 -2.38
C GLU A 59 14.06 -12.71 -3.22
N GLY A 60 13.67 -12.79 -4.49
CA GLY A 60 14.19 -13.75 -5.46
C GLY A 60 15.43 -13.28 -6.22
N PHE A 61 15.96 -12.09 -5.94
CA PHE A 61 17.04 -11.52 -6.73
C PHE A 61 18.37 -12.23 -6.48
N GLU A 62 18.94 -12.80 -7.54
CA GLU A 62 20.31 -13.32 -7.55
C GLU A 62 21.22 -12.32 -8.28
N PRO A 63 22.15 -11.65 -7.56
CA PRO A 63 23.06 -10.68 -8.16
C PRO A 63 23.86 -11.31 -9.30
N GLN A 64 23.85 -10.66 -10.46
CA GLN A 64 24.81 -10.92 -11.52
C GLN A 64 25.89 -9.86 -11.42
N GLU A 65 27.15 -10.28 -11.30
CA GLU A 65 28.30 -9.39 -11.05
C GLU A 65 28.19 -8.63 -9.70
N GLU A 66 28.44 -7.32 -9.69
CA GLU A 66 28.35 -6.45 -8.50
C GLU A 66 27.09 -5.57 -8.50
N GLU A 67 26.06 -5.92 -9.28
CA GLU A 67 24.81 -5.17 -9.35
C GLU A 67 23.83 -5.59 -8.25
N SER A 68 23.27 -4.61 -7.54
CA SER A 68 22.22 -4.81 -6.55
C SER A 68 20.82 -4.74 -7.17
N PHE A 69 19.80 -5.29 -6.48
CA PHE A 69 18.40 -5.24 -6.93
C PHE A 69 17.95 -3.80 -7.23
N ALA A 70 18.27 -2.86 -6.33
CA ALA A 70 17.88 -1.47 -6.45
C ALA A 70 18.40 -0.83 -7.75
N GLU A 71 19.58 -1.26 -8.24
CA GLU A 71 20.16 -0.75 -9.48
C GLU A 71 19.42 -1.27 -10.70
N VAL A 72 19.14 -2.57 -10.71
CA VAL A 72 18.46 -3.24 -11.83
C VAL A 72 17.01 -2.77 -11.92
N ALA A 73 16.34 -2.60 -10.78
CA ALA A 73 14.94 -2.17 -10.67
C ALA A 73 14.77 -0.65 -10.51
N MET A 74 15.84 0.13 -10.72
CA MET A 74 15.79 1.59 -10.59
C MET A 74 14.64 2.24 -11.37
N PRO A 75 14.39 1.90 -12.66
CA PRO A 75 13.30 2.50 -13.43
C PRO A 75 11.92 2.26 -12.79
N GLU A 76 11.67 1.05 -12.28
CA GLU A 76 10.41 0.68 -11.64
C GLU A 76 10.24 1.38 -10.29
N ILE A 77 11.32 1.48 -9.50
CA ILE A 77 11.33 2.20 -8.21
C ILE A 77 11.01 3.69 -8.43
N GLU A 78 11.68 4.32 -9.40
CA GLU A 78 11.43 5.72 -9.76
C GLU A 78 10.00 5.94 -10.26
N ALA A 79 9.49 5.03 -11.09
CA ALA A 79 8.13 5.10 -11.60
C ALA A 79 7.08 4.98 -10.47
N MET A 80 7.30 4.11 -9.48
CA MET A 80 6.41 4.01 -8.32
C MET A 80 6.43 5.28 -7.47
N ALA A 81 7.61 5.85 -7.21
CA ALA A 81 7.72 7.10 -6.46
C ALA A 81 7.00 8.26 -7.19
N GLN A 82 7.19 8.38 -8.51
CA GLN A 82 6.49 9.38 -9.32
C GLN A 82 4.98 9.14 -9.34
N ALA A 83 4.52 7.89 -9.49
CA ALA A 83 3.08 7.58 -9.51
C ALA A 83 2.38 7.95 -8.20
N VAL A 84 3.06 7.81 -7.06
CA VAL A 84 2.56 8.23 -5.75
C VAL A 84 2.50 9.75 -5.62
N LEU A 85 3.53 10.46 -6.11
CA LEU A 85 3.67 11.91 -5.89
C LEU A 85 2.95 12.77 -6.92
N GLU A 86 2.92 12.33 -8.18
CA GLU A 86 2.37 13.07 -9.32
C GLU A 86 1.03 12.48 -9.80
N GLY A 87 0.59 11.38 -9.18
CA GLY A 87 -0.65 10.70 -9.49
C GLY A 87 -1.91 11.49 -9.13
N CYS A 88 -3.07 10.86 -9.34
CA CYS A 88 -4.37 11.48 -9.08
C CYS A 88 -4.79 11.49 -7.61
N VAL A 89 -4.05 10.78 -6.74
CA VAL A 89 -4.33 10.68 -5.31
C VAL A 89 -3.31 11.51 -4.54
N ASP A 90 -3.81 12.45 -3.73
CA ASP A 90 -2.99 13.21 -2.79
C ASP A 90 -2.88 12.42 -1.48
N PHE A 91 -1.85 11.56 -1.38
CA PHE A 91 -1.63 10.70 -0.22
C PHE A 91 -1.38 11.48 1.08
N SER A 92 -0.95 12.76 0.99
CA SER A 92 -0.68 13.59 2.18
C SER A 92 -1.93 13.90 3.00
N LYS A 93 -3.12 13.69 2.42
CA LYS A 93 -4.42 13.93 3.06
C LYS A 93 -5.02 12.69 3.72
N ILE A 94 -4.39 11.53 3.56
CA ILE A 94 -4.87 10.29 4.17
C ILE A 94 -4.68 10.38 5.68
N HIS A 95 -5.71 10.03 6.43
CA HIS A 95 -5.64 9.98 7.89
C HIS A 95 -4.89 8.74 8.32
N PHE A 96 -4.23 8.82 9.48
CA PHE A 96 -3.42 7.73 9.97
C PHE A 96 -4.20 6.42 10.14
N TRP A 97 -5.45 6.50 10.62
CA TRP A 97 -6.34 5.34 10.74
C TRP A 97 -6.84 4.80 9.39
N GLU A 98 -6.83 5.62 8.33
CA GLU A 98 -7.12 5.16 6.98
C GLU A 98 -5.92 4.43 6.36
N ALA A 99 -4.72 4.63 6.90
CA ALA A 99 -3.47 4.10 6.32
C ALA A 99 -2.90 2.87 7.06
N CYS A 100 -3.43 2.58 8.25
CA CYS A 100 -3.01 1.51 9.15
C CYS A 100 -4.25 0.85 9.76
N GLU A 101 -4.09 -0.34 10.33
CA GLU A 101 -5.12 -0.96 11.15
C GLU A 101 -4.93 -0.49 12.60
N THR A 102 -5.88 0.29 13.09
CA THR A 102 -5.85 0.89 14.43
C THR A 102 -6.84 0.25 15.40
N ALA A 103 -7.65 -0.71 14.94
CA ALA A 103 -8.63 -1.42 15.73
C ALA A 103 -8.92 -2.81 15.13
N GLU A 104 -9.44 -3.72 15.94
CA GLU A 104 -9.92 -5.04 15.52
C GLU A 104 -11.38 -5.27 15.94
N VAL A 105 -12.05 -6.29 15.38
CA VAL A 105 -13.45 -6.60 15.75
C VAL A 105 -13.48 -7.35 17.08
N GLY A 106 -13.95 -6.67 18.13
CA GLY A 106 -14.35 -7.27 19.39
C GLY A 106 -15.81 -7.73 19.36
N TRP A 107 -16.19 -8.63 20.27
CA TRP A 107 -17.56 -9.16 20.39
C TRP A 107 -18.03 -9.04 21.84
N GLU A 108 -19.15 -8.33 22.05
CA GLU A 108 -19.86 -8.35 23.31
C GLU A 108 -20.91 -9.46 23.26
N GLU A 109 -20.80 -10.43 24.18
CA GLU A 109 -21.74 -11.54 24.29
C GLU A 109 -22.72 -11.28 25.41
N SER A 110 -24.02 -11.27 25.10
CA SER A 110 -25.09 -11.21 26.08
C SER A 110 -25.98 -12.44 25.96
N VAL A 111 -26.39 -12.98 27.10
CA VAL A 111 -27.33 -14.09 27.16
C VAL A 111 -28.73 -13.51 26.98
N GLY A 112 -29.46 -14.02 25.99
CA GLY A 112 -30.86 -13.68 25.73
C GLY A 112 -31.76 -14.01 26.91
N GLU A 113 -32.96 -13.42 26.94
CA GLU A 113 -33.92 -13.58 28.05
C GLU A 113 -34.35 -15.04 28.30
N ASP A 114 -34.14 -15.93 27.33
CA ASP A 114 -34.42 -17.37 27.38
C ASP A 114 -33.28 -18.22 27.97
N GLY A 115 -32.10 -17.64 28.22
CA GLY A 115 -30.92 -18.35 28.72
C GLY A 115 -30.18 -19.19 27.68
N GLU A 116 -30.67 -19.26 26.44
CA GLU A 116 -30.13 -20.14 25.38
C GLU A 116 -29.61 -19.35 24.16
N THR A 117 -30.18 -18.18 23.86
CA THR A 117 -29.77 -17.39 22.69
C THR A 117 -28.65 -16.42 23.06
N ALA A 118 -27.42 -16.68 22.62
CA ALA A 118 -26.33 -15.70 22.75
C ALA A 118 -26.48 -14.60 21.69
N HIS A 119 -26.72 -13.37 22.11
CA HIS A 119 -26.60 -12.20 21.25
C HIS A 119 -25.15 -11.74 21.23
N ARG A 120 -24.55 -11.68 20.04
CA ARG A 120 -23.19 -11.16 19.83
C ARG A 120 -23.28 -9.83 19.11
N ILE A 121 -22.79 -8.77 19.75
CA ILE A 121 -22.74 -7.43 19.17
C ILE A 121 -21.27 -7.11 18.85
N PRO A 122 -20.91 -6.87 17.58
CA PRO A 122 -19.55 -6.50 17.24
C PRO A 122 -19.26 -5.04 17.62
N TYR A 123 -18.04 -4.76 18.05
CA TYR A 123 -17.54 -3.41 18.31
C TYR A 123 -16.09 -3.27 17.81
N GLY A 124 -15.64 -2.05 17.55
CA GLY A 124 -14.23 -1.78 17.25
C GLY A 124 -13.42 -1.70 18.54
N ASP A 125 -12.47 -2.62 18.72
CA ASP A 125 -11.53 -2.64 19.85
C ASP A 125 -10.21 -1.99 19.42
N PRO A 126 -9.85 -0.81 19.95
CA PRO A 126 -8.64 -0.10 19.54
C PRO A 126 -7.38 -0.90 19.86
N LEU A 127 -6.45 -0.95 18.91
CA LEU A 127 -5.14 -1.55 19.10
C LEU A 127 -4.21 -0.58 19.86
N GLU A 128 -3.45 -1.11 20.82
CA GLU A 128 -2.42 -0.33 21.54
C GLU A 128 -1.31 0.15 20.59
N THR A 129 -0.94 -0.69 19.61
CA THR A 129 0.00 -0.35 18.54
C THR A 129 -0.64 -0.64 17.18
N PRO A 130 -0.72 0.35 16.28
CA PRO A 130 -1.25 0.16 14.94
C PRO A 130 -0.50 -0.93 14.17
N ARG A 131 -1.25 -1.78 13.46
CA ARG A 131 -0.71 -2.77 12.51
C ARG A 131 -0.70 -2.17 11.10
N PRO A 132 0.06 -2.73 10.14
CA PRO A 132 0.11 -2.21 8.77
C PRO A 132 -1.25 -2.13 8.05
N GLY A 133 -2.26 -2.90 8.47
CA GLY A 133 -3.63 -2.82 7.95
C GLY A 133 -3.70 -2.98 6.43
N ASN A 134 -4.22 -1.96 5.74
CA ASN A 134 -4.29 -1.93 4.27
C ASN A 134 -2.94 -1.71 3.57
N ARG A 135 -1.86 -1.54 4.34
CA ARG A 135 -0.46 -1.48 3.92
C ARG A 135 -0.07 -0.25 3.11
N ILE A 136 -0.94 0.75 2.97
CA ILE A 136 -0.59 1.94 2.17
C ILE A 136 0.61 2.68 2.78
N LEU A 137 0.63 2.87 4.11
CA LEU A 137 1.75 3.55 4.77
C LEU A 137 3.04 2.74 4.64
N SER A 138 2.99 1.43 4.93
CA SER A 138 4.17 0.56 4.81
C SER A 138 4.70 0.50 3.38
N ASN A 139 3.83 0.55 2.38
CA ASN A 139 4.22 0.54 0.97
C ASN A 139 4.91 1.85 0.58
N LEU A 140 4.39 3.00 1.04
CA LEU A 140 5.05 4.29 0.83
C LEU A 140 6.45 4.34 1.47
N GLU A 141 6.58 3.78 2.69
CA GLU A 141 7.88 3.66 3.37
C GLU A 141 8.85 2.77 2.60
N GLN A 142 8.39 1.64 2.07
CA GLN A 142 9.23 0.75 1.27
C GLN A 142 9.70 1.41 -0.03
N ILE A 143 8.81 2.12 -0.74
CA ILE A 143 9.18 2.91 -1.94
C ILE A 143 10.26 3.94 -1.57
N HIS A 144 10.09 4.62 -0.44
CA HIS A 144 11.08 5.59 0.04
C HIS A 144 12.43 4.92 0.29
N THR A 145 12.47 3.78 1.00
CA THR A 145 13.70 3.04 1.26
C THR A 145 14.41 2.57 -0.01
N TRP A 146 13.67 2.05 -0.98
CA TRP A 146 14.24 1.68 -2.28
C TRP A 146 14.79 2.89 -3.03
N LEU A 147 14.04 3.99 -3.11
CA LEU A 147 14.49 5.20 -3.80
C LEU A 147 15.72 5.82 -3.12
N GLU A 148 15.78 5.77 -1.79
CA GLU A 148 16.93 6.24 -1.00
C GLU A 148 18.17 5.39 -1.29
N THR A 149 17.99 4.08 -1.44
CA THR A 149 19.05 3.14 -1.80
C THR A 149 19.60 3.45 -3.20
N VAL A 150 18.72 3.61 -4.20
CA VAL A 150 19.10 4.04 -5.56
C VAL A 150 19.86 5.36 -5.53
N HIS A 151 19.39 6.33 -4.75
CA HIS A 151 20.02 7.64 -4.65
C HIS A 151 21.44 7.57 -4.08
N LYS A 152 21.65 6.75 -3.04
CA LYS A 152 22.99 6.49 -2.46
C LYS A 152 23.92 5.81 -3.46
N ILE A 153 23.44 4.81 -4.18
CA ILE A 153 24.25 4.13 -5.20
C ILE A 153 24.65 5.11 -6.31
N HIS A 154 23.77 6.02 -6.69
CA HIS A 154 24.12 7.07 -7.66
C HIS A 154 25.22 8.01 -7.14
N GLU A 155 25.18 8.38 -5.86
CA GLU A 155 26.24 9.17 -5.24
C GLU A 155 27.59 8.43 -5.29
N GLU A 156 27.58 7.13 -4.97
CA GLU A 156 28.78 6.28 -4.93
C GLU A 156 29.39 6.01 -6.32
N LYS A 157 28.54 5.73 -7.32
CA LYS A 157 28.97 5.45 -8.71
C LYS A 157 29.23 6.72 -9.53
N GLY A 158 28.75 7.87 -9.04
CA GLY A 158 28.94 9.19 -9.64
C GLY A 158 27.93 9.53 -10.73
N MET A 159 27.87 10.82 -11.08
CA MET A 159 26.85 11.41 -11.96
C MET A 159 26.87 10.93 -13.42
N GLY A 160 27.86 10.15 -13.82
CA GLY A 160 27.86 9.50 -15.13
C GLY A 160 27.04 8.20 -15.17
N TRP A 161 26.72 7.63 -14.00
CA TRP A 161 26.20 6.26 -13.88
C TRP A 161 24.88 6.05 -14.62
N VAL A 162 23.92 6.96 -14.44
CA VAL A 162 22.59 6.84 -15.04
C VAL A 162 22.47 7.52 -16.40
N SER A 163 23.54 8.18 -16.88
CA SER A 163 23.50 8.83 -18.19
C SER A 163 23.67 7.79 -19.29
N PRO A 164 22.75 7.72 -20.27
CA PRO A 164 22.88 6.81 -21.43
C PRO A 164 24.19 7.00 -22.22
N TYR A 165 24.81 8.18 -22.09
CA TYR A 165 26.05 8.56 -22.77
C TYR A 165 27.21 8.83 -21.80
N GLY A 166 27.01 8.60 -20.50
CA GLY A 166 27.99 8.91 -19.45
C GLY A 166 28.22 10.40 -19.20
N CYS A 167 27.32 11.27 -19.66
CA CYS A 167 27.38 12.73 -19.45
C CYS A 167 27.03 13.08 -17.99
N PRO A 168 27.94 13.69 -17.22
CA PRO A 168 27.70 14.04 -15.82
C PRO A 168 26.50 14.98 -15.62
N GLU A 169 26.17 15.83 -16.60
CA GLU A 169 25.06 16.77 -16.51
C GLU A 169 23.70 16.07 -16.46
N ASP A 170 23.51 15.03 -17.28
CA ASP A 170 22.25 14.27 -17.31
C ASP A 170 22.04 13.49 -16.01
N GLY A 171 23.11 12.87 -15.48
CA GLY A 171 23.00 12.19 -14.20
C GLY A 171 22.90 13.15 -13.02
N GLN A 172 23.50 14.35 -13.07
CA GLN A 172 23.25 15.37 -12.05
C GLN A 172 21.76 15.73 -12.00
N GLN A 173 21.12 15.94 -13.16
CA GLN A 173 19.68 16.21 -13.21
C GLN A 173 18.86 15.06 -12.62
N ALA A 174 19.17 13.81 -12.98
CA ALA A 174 18.48 12.64 -12.43
C ALA A 174 18.73 12.45 -10.92
N TYR A 175 19.93 12.80 -10.43
CA TYR A 175 20.26 12.84 -9.01
C TYR A 175 19.37 13.83 -8.25
N GLU A 176 19.30 15.06 -8.74
CA GLU A 176 18.49 16.13 -8.15
C GLU A 176 17.00 15.81 -8.18
N THR A 177 16.49 15.26 -9.29
CA THR A 177 15.10 14.82 -9.40
C THR A 177 14.78 13.74 -8.36
N ARG A 178 15.64 12.73 -8.19
CA ARG A 178 15.44 11.72 -7.12
C ARG A 178 15.47 12.33 -5.72
N ALA A 179 16.37 13.29 -5.46
CA ALA A 179 16.43 13.98 -4.17
C ALA A 179 15.13 14.75 -3.87
N GLN A 180 14.55 15.41 -4.88
CA GLN A 180 13.25 16.09 -4.75
C GLN A 180 12.13 15.09 -4.46
N CYS A 181 12.05 13.99 -5.21
CA CYS A 181 11.08 12.93 -4.97
C CYS A 181 11.22 12.35 -3.54
N LEU A 182 12.43 12.10 -3.06
CA LEU A 182 12.68 11.63 -1.69
C LEU A 182 12.15 12.62 -0.65
N SER A 183 12.44 13.91 -0.81
CA SER A 183 11.93 14.95 0.09
C SER A 183 10.40 14.94 0.13
N SER A 184 9.75 14.96 -1.02
CA SER A 184 8.28 14.97 -1.11
C SER A 184 7.63 13.69 -0.58
N LEU A 185 8.25 12.53 -0.80
CA LEU A 185 7.77 11.26 -0.28
C LEU A 185 7.92 11.20 1.25
N SER A 186 9.04 11.67 1.79
CA SER A 186 9.26 11.80 3.23
C SER A 186 8.24 12.75 3.88
N GLU A 187 7.93 13.88 3.24
CA GLU A 187 6.89 14.81 3.68
C GLU A 187 5.51 14.15 3.67
N THR A 188 5.17 13.41 2.60
CA THR A 188 3.91 12.69 2.47
C THR A 188 3.73 11.65 3.59
N ILE A 189 4.74 10.80 3.81
CA ILE A 189 4.76 9.80 4.90
C ILE A 189 4.59 10.50 6.26
N SER A 190 5.30 11.61 6.46
CA SER A 190 5.20 12.38 7.70
C SER A 190 3.81 12.98 7.89
N SER A 191 3.17 13.49 6.84
CA SER A 191 1.80 14.01 6.92
C SER A 191 0.81 12.93 7.34
N ILE A 192 0.87 11.74 6.72
CA ILE A 192 -0.02 10.62 7.09
C ILE A 192 0.18 10.24 8.56
N LYS A 193 1.44 10.07 9.00
CA LYS A 193 1.78 9.70 10.38
C LYS A 193 1.35 10.72 11.43
N ASN A 194 1.09 11.97 11.05
CA ASN A 194 0.67 13.03 11.95
C ASN A 194 -0.82 13.40 11.79
N ASN A 195 -1.54 12.79 10.85
CA ASN A 195 -2.93 13.11 10.55
C ASN A 195 -3.90 12.22 11.34
N PHE A 196 -4.03 12.46 12.64
CA PHE A 196 -4.78 11.61 13.59
C PHE A 196 -6.28 11.92 13.73
N ASP A 197 -6.88 12.76 12.88
CA ASP A 197 -8.17 13.44 13.11
C ASP A 197 -8.14 14.35 14.35
N LEU A 198 -7.98 15.68 14.13
CA LEU A 198 -8.26 16.71 15.14
C LEU A 198 -9.56 17.44 14.83
#